data_AF-A0A371R7E8-F1
#
_entry.id   AF-A0A371R7E8-F1
#
_cell.length_a   1.000
_cell.length_b   1.000
_cell.length_c   1.000
_cell.angle_alpha   90.00
_cell.angle_beta   90.00
_cell.angle_gamma   90.00
#
_symmetry.space_group_name_H-M   'P 1'
#
loop_
_entity.id
_entity.type
_entity.pdbx_description
1 polymer ?
#
loop_
_entity_poly.entity_id
_entity_poly.type
_entity_poly.pdbx_seq_one_letter_code
_entity_poly.pdbx_strand_id
1 'polypeptide(L)'
;NGAVAVQGLTSRESETPEFSEEKLRHEAGLLEGVTSVGSGSVLSRLWDKPTITVTGIDAPSVQNASNTLVPTVTVKVSARIAPGQDADDAFEALRSHLESHAPFGAHLEISDVDTGSPFLVDTSGWAVDVVKSAMREAWGNEPLETGIGGSIPFISDLVEVFPEAQI
;
A
#
# COMPACT_ATOMS: atom_id res chain seq x y z
N ASN A 1 -16.39 -2.97 4.67
CA ASN A 1 -15.71 -1.93 5.49
C ASN A 1 -14.48 -1.33 4.78
N GLY A 2 -14.26 -1.59 3.48
CA GLY A 2 -13.11 -1.05 2.74
C GLY A 2 -11.78 -1.79 2.97
N ALA A 3 -11.76 -2.87 3.76
CA ALA A 3 -10.63 -3.78 3.78
C ALA A 3 -10.52 -4.55 2.44
N VAL A 4 -9.30 -4.88 2.04
CA VAL A 4 -9.02 -5.65 0.83
C VAL A 4 -9.64 -7.05 0.94
N ALA A 5 -10.40 -7.43 -0.09
CA ALA A 5 -11.10 -8.72 -0.17
C ALA A 5 -10.46 -9.71 -1.15
N VAL A 6 -9.30 -9.37 -1.70
CA VAL A 6 -8.56 -10.18 -2.66
C VAL A 6 -7.90 -11.34 -1.92
N GLN A 7 -8.33 -12.56 -2.23
CA GLN A 7 -7.69 -13.76 -1.71
C GLN A 7 -6.24 -13.84 -2.20
N GLY A 8 -5.32 -14.18 -1.31
CA GLY A 8 -3.89 -14.23 -1.60
C GLY A 8 -3.12 -12.97 -1.25
N LEU A 9 -3.77 -11.80 -1.09
CA LEU A 9 -3.11 -10.63 -0.48
C LEU A 9 -3.04 -10.80 1.03
N THR A 10 -1.83 -10.68 1.56
CA THR A 10 -1.53 -10.93 2.98
C THR A 10 -1.50 -9.63 3.79
N SER A 11 -1.43 -9.75 5.11
CA SER A 11 -1.20 -8.63 6.03
C SER A 11 -0.17 -9.07 7.06
N ARG A 12 0.57 -8.11 7.61
CA ARG A 12 1.46 -8.31 8.74
C ARG A 12 0.80 -7.81 10.03
N GLU A 13 1.13 -8.42 11.15
CA GLU A 13 0.81 -7.89 12.46
C GLU A 13 2.07 -7.34 13.10
N SER A 14 2.00 -6.11 13.62
CA SER A 14 3.11 -5.46 14.30
C SER A 14 2.59 -4.58 15.44
N GLU A 15 3.42 -4.35 16.44
CA GLU A 15 3.13 -3.34 17.46
C GLU A 15 3.30 -1.95 16.85
N THR A 16 2.24 -1.15 16.90
CA THR A 16 2.27 0.22 16.38
C THR A 16 2.07 1.22 17.50
N PRO A 17 2.76 2.39 17.46
CA PRO A 17 2.49 3.49 18.38
C PRO A 17 1.02 3.91 18.39
N GLU A 18 0.62 4.62 19.45
CA GLU A 18 -0.74 5.17 19.50
C GLU A 18 -0.93 6.23 18.41
N PHE A 19 -1.94 6.02 17.58
CA PHE A 19 -2.37 6.97 16.57
C PHE A 19 -3.90 6.94 16.47
N SER A 20 -4.54 8.02 16.89
CA SER A 20 -6.00 8.08 16.99
C SER A 20 -6.67 8.30 15.63
N GLU A 21 -7.90 7.80 15.49
CA GLU A 21 -8.77 8.11 14.35
C GLU A 21 -9.02 9.62 14.20
N GLU A 22 -9.08 10.35 15.32
CA GLU A 22 -9.26 11.80 15.29
C GLU A 22 -8.07 12.52 14.65
N LYS A 23 -6.84 12.09 14.99
CA LYS A 23 -5.62 12.60 14.36
C LYS A 23 -5.60 12.29 12.87
N LEU A 24 -5.92 11.03 12.48
CA LEU A 24 -6.05 10.66 11.07
C LEU A 24 -7.03 11.57 10.34
N ARG A 25 -8.21 11.79 10.93
CA ARG A 25 -9.25 12.62 10.34
C ARG A 25 -8.81 14.07 10.14
N HIS A 26 -8.11 14.64 11.12
CA HIS A 26 -7.55 15.98 11.01
C HIS A 26 -6.49 16.07 9.91
N GLU A 27 -5.51 15.16 9.91
CA GLU A 27 -4.37 15.18 8.98
C GLU A 27 -4.79 14.84 7.53
N ALA A 28 -5.74 13.93 7.35
CA ALA A 28 -6.26 13.55 6.03
C ALA A 28 -7.36 14.50 5.51
N GLY A 29 -7.82 15.47 6.33
CA GLY A 29 -8.89 16.38 5.95
C GLY A 29 -10.24 15.69 5.72
N LEU A 30 -10.55 14.63 6.47
CA LEU A 30 -11.81 13.90 6.35
C LEU A 30 -12.99 14.80 6.78
N LEU A 31 -14.01 14.87 5.93
CA LEU A 31 -15.23 15.63 6.20
C LEU A 31 -16.04 15.01 7.35
N GLU A 32 -16.87 15.82 8.00
CA GLU A 32 -17.80 15.34 9.03
C GLU A 32 -18.73 14.24 8.48
N GLY A 33 -18.88 13.15 9.24
CA GLY A 33 -19.68 11.99 8.84
C GLY A 33 -18.95 10.99 7.94
N VAL A 34 -17.77 11.30 7.40
CA VAL A 34 -16.96 10.36 6.61
C VAL A 34 -16.18 9.43 7.54
N THR A 35 -16.24 8.13 7.26
CA THR A 35 -15.53 7.10 8.02
C THR A 35 -14.30 6.61 7.25
N SER A 36 -13.19 6.36 7.95
CA SER A 36 -11.98 5.77 7.37
C SER A 36 -12.21 4.30 6.99
N VAL A 37 -11.52 3.83 5.95
CA VAL A 37 -11.64 2.45 5.46
C VAL A 37 -10.77 1.47 6.25
N GLY A 38 -11.15 0.19 6.26
CA GLY A 38 -10.39 -0.88 6.89
C GLY A 38 -10.75 -1.13 8.36
N SER A 39 -9.91 -1.89 9.05
CA SER A 39 -10.06 -2.25 10.47
C SER A 39 -8.70 -2.37 11.16
N GLY A 40 -8.67 -2.29 12.49
CA GLY A 40 -7.45 -2.29 13.31
C GLY A 40 -6.95 -0.88 13.62
N SER A 41 -5.76 -0.77 14.22
CA SER A 41 -5.14 0.54 14.49
C SER A 41 -4.86 1.29 13.18
N VAL A 42 -4.83 2.62 13.25
CA VAL A 42 -4.54 3.47 12.07
C VAL A 42 -3.20 3.07 11.45
N LEU A 43 -2.14 2.95 12.25
CA LEU A 43 -0.80 2.65 11.74
C LEU A 43 -0.70 1.21 11.19
N SER A 44 -1.40 0.23 11.77
CA SER A 44 -1.44 -1.12 11.18
C SER A 44 -2.02 -1.09 9.77
N ARG A 45 -3.08 -0.30 9.55
CA ARG A 45 -3.65 -0.12 8.19
C ARG A 45 -2.68 0.56 7.23
N LEU A 46 -1.87 1.50 7.71
CA LEU A 46 -0.95 2.27 6.87
C LEU A 46 0.37 1.54 6.58
N TRP A 47 0.85 0.68 7.49
CA TRP A 47 2.18 0.07 7.40
C TRP A 47 2.15 -1.40 7.02
N ASP A 48 1.15 -2.14 7.50
CA ASP A 48 1.21 -3.60 7.49
C ASP A 48 0.11 -4.27 6.65
N LYS A 49 -0.88 -3.50 6.16
CA LYS A 49 -2.02 -4.04 5.42
C LYS A 49 -1.99 -3.61 3.95
N PRO A 50 -2.51 -4.46 3.06
CA PRO A 50 -2.58 -4.12 1.65
C PRO A 50 -3.71 -3.11 1.43
N THR A 51 -3.57 -2.30 0.39
CA THR A 51 -4.62 -1.39 -0.08
C THR A 51 -4.71 -1.46 -1.59
N ILE A 52 -5.92 -1.25 -2.12
CA ILE A 52 -6.16 -1.20 -3.57
C ILE A 52 -6.91 0.09 -3.85
N THR A 53 -6.37 0.89 -4.76
CA THR A 53 -6.94 2.19 -5.14
C THR A 53 -7.09 2.26 -6.65
N VAL A 54 -8.25 2.68 -7.12
CA VAL A 54 -8.43 3.10 -8.52
C VAL A 54 -7.92 4.54 -8.63
N THR A 55 -6.84 4.73 -9.36
CA THR A 55 -6.12 6.02 -9.50
C THR A 55 -6.45 6.74 -10.81
N GLY A 56 -7.09 6.06 -11.74
CA GLY A 56 -7.57 6.62 -13.00
C GLY A 56 -8.67 5.77 -13.59
N ILE A 57 -9.59 6.41 -14.32
CA ILE A 57 -10.68 5.77 -15.05
C ILE A 57 -10.84 6.49 -16.39
N ASP A 58 -10.69 5.77 -17.48
CA ASP A 58 -11.08 6.21 -18.81
C ASP A 58 -12.53 5.74 -19.06
N ALA A 59 -13.45 6.66 -18.83
CA ALA A 59 -14.87 6.53 -19.11
C ALA A 59 -15.43 7.89 -19.57
N PRO A 60 -16.59 7.94 -20.25
CA PRO A 60 -17.21 9.20 -20.61
C PRO A 60 -17.41 10.09 -19.37
N SER A 61 -17.03 11.36 -19.48
CA SER A 61 -17.33 12.35 -18.44
C SER A 61 -18.84 12.58 -18.33
N VAL A 62 -19.30 13.12 -17.20
CA VAL A 62 -20.73 13.42 -16.98
C VAL A 62 -21.30 14.31 -18.09
N GLN A 63 -20.50 15.27 -18.59
CA GLN A 63 -20.90 16.16 -19.68
C GLN A 63 -21.04 15.44 -21.03
N ASN A 64 -20.19 14.44 -21.29
CA ASN A 64 -20.12 13.71 -22.55
C ASN A 64 -20.91 12.39 -22.54
N ALA A 65 -21.50 12.04 -21.40
CA ALA A 65 -22.31 10.85 -21.25
C ALA A 65 -23.60 10.94 -22.10
N SER A 66 -24.03 9.80 -22.65
CA SER A 66 -25.27 9.69 -23.42
C SER A 66 -25.99 8.38 -23.11
N ASN A 67 -27.17 8.15 -23.70
CA ASN A 67 -27.98 6.93 -23.48
C ASN A 67 -27.48 5.71 -24.28
N THR A 68 -26.20 5.66 -24.63
CA THR A 68 -25.58 4.56 -25.38
C THR A 68 -24.76 3.65 -24.48
N LEU A 69 -24.69 2.36 -24.81
CA LEU A 69 -23.76 1.43 -24.15
C LEU A 69 -22.31 1.80 -24.46
N VAL A 70 -21.48 1.86 -23.42
CA VAL A 70 -20.03 2.04 -23.55
C VAL A 70 -19.40 0.65 -23.75
N PRO A 71 -18.65 0.41 -24.84
CA PRO A 71 -18.12 -0.92 -25.14
C PRO A 71 -16.96 -1.32 -24.24
N THR A 72 -16.17 -0.35 -23.76
CA THR A 72 -14.95 -0.60 -22.98
C THR A 72 -14.70 0.57 -22.03
N VAL A 73 -14.20 0.27 -20.84
CA VAL A 73 -13.64 1.23 -19.88
C VAL A 73 -12.26 0.75 -19.46
N THR A 74 -11.34 1.68 -19.24
CA THR A 74 -10.01 1.36 -18.71
C THR A 74 -9.90 1.92 -17.31
N VAL A 75 -9.32 1.16 -16.39
CA VAL A 75 -9.07 1.61 -15.02
C VAL A 75 -7.60 1.41 -14.67
N LYS A 76 -6.98 2.41 -14.07
CA LYS A 76 -5.64 2.28 -13.49
C LYS A 76 -5.77 1.89 -12.02
N VAL A 77 -5.39 0.66 -11.71
CA VAL A 77 -5.39 0.13 -10.34
C VAL A 77 -3.98 0.21 -9.76
N SER A 78 -3.85 0.77 -8.56
CA SER A 78 -2.62 0.75 -7.77
C SER A 78 -2.87 -0.06 -6.51
N ALA A 79 -2.00 -1.04 -6.24
CA ALA A 79 -2.02 -1.82 -5.02
C ALA A 79 -0.77 -1.53 -4.19
N ARG A 80 -0.96 -1.28 -2.89
CA ARG A 80 0.11 -1.41 -1.89
C ARG A 80 0.00 -2.80 -1.29
N ILE A 81 1.12 -3.51 -1.20
CA ILE A 81 1.18 -4.88 -0.68
C ILE A 81 1.87 -4.89 0.68
N ALA A 82 1.49 -5.83 1.53
CA ALA A 82 2.01 -5.89 2.89
C ALA A 82 3.51 -6.28 2.90
N PRO A 83 4.29 -5.79 3.88
CA PRO A 83 5.68 -6.20 4.02
C PRO A 83 5.83 -7.72 4.18
N GLY A 84 6.80 -8.29 3.46
CA GLY A 84 7.07 -9.74 3.44
C GLY A 84 6.31 -10.53 2.37
N GLN A 85 5.43 -9.89 1.60
CA GLN A 85 4.82 -10.50 0.43
C GLN A 85 5.59 -10.15 -0.85
N ASP A 86 5.89 -11.16 -1.67
CA ASP A 86 6.48 -10.95 -2.99
C ASP A 86 5.52 -10.22 -3.94
N ALA A 87 6.05 -9.32 -4.78
CA ALA A 87 5.23 -8.49 -5.64
C ALA A 87 4.56 -9.26 -6.79
N ASP A 88 5.22 -10.30 -7.32
CA ASP A 88 4.67 -11.11 -8.41
C ASP A 88 3.57 -12.03 -7.87
N ASP A 89 3.75 -12.61 -6.67
CA ASP A 89 2.71 -13.37 -5.99
C ASP A 89 1.47 -12.51 -5.71
N ALA A 90 1.67 -11.27 -5.27
CA ALA A 90 0.58 -10.34 -5.01
C ALA A 90 -0.13 -9.91 -6.31
N PHE A 91 0.62 -9.71 -7.39
CA PHE A 91 0.06 -9.43 -8.70
C PHE A 91 -0.77 -10.59 -9.23
N GLU A 92 -0.31 -11.83 -9.09
CA GLU A 92 -1.05 -13.01 -9.54
C GLU A 92 -2.34 -13.20 -8.72
N ALA A 93 -2.30 -12.94 -7.41
CA ALA A 93 -3.50 -12.91 -6.56
C ALA A 93 -4.53 -11.87 -7.05
N LEU A 94 -4.08 -10.67 -7.42
CA LEU A 94 -4.93 -9.62 -7.98
C LEU A 94 -5.51 -10.01 -9.33
N ARG A 95 -4.69 -10.52 -10.25
CA ARG A 95 -5.12 -11.00 -11.57
C ARG A 95 -6.20 -12.07 -11.44
N SER A 96 -5.89 -13.14 -10.69
CA SER A 96 -6.81 -14.25 -10.45
C SER A 96 -8.13 -13.77 -9.84
N HIS A 97 -8.09 -12.79 -8.93
CA HIS A 97 -9.30 -12.20 -8.36
C HIS A 97 -10.12 -11.45 -9.40
N LEU A 98 -9.51 -10.60 -10.23
CA LEU A 98 -10.23 -9.87 -11.28
C LEU A 98 -10.85 -10.79 -12.32
N GLU A 99 -10.11 -11.80 -12.79
CA GLU A 99 -10.57 -12.77 -13.79
C GLU A 99 -11.75 -13.61 -13.27
N SER A 100 -11.68 -14.07 -12.02
CA SER A 100 -12.76 -14.86 -11.41
C SER A 100 -14.01 -14.06 -11.08
N HIS A 101 -13.91 -12.73 -11.01
CA HIS A 101 -15.02 -11.83 -10.70
C HIS A 101 -15.50 -11.03 -11.92
N ALA A 102 -15.00 -11.31 -13.13
CA ALA A 102 -15.48 -10.67 -14.36
C ALA A 102 -16.95 -11.05 -14.62
N PRO A 103 -17.89 -10.10 -14.51
CA PRO A 103 -19.31 -10.43 -14.58
C PRO A 103 -19.75 -10.66 -16.02
N PHE A 104 -20.75 -11.52 -16.22
CA PHE A 104 -21.43 -11.74 -17.51
C PHE A 104 -20.52 -12.11 -18.70
N GLY A 105 -19.33 -12.65 -18.42
CA GLY A 105 -18.35 -12.96 -19.46
C GLY A 105 -17.67 -11.73 -20.05
N ALA A 106 -17.57 -10.62 -19.30
CA ALA A 106 -16.77 -9.47 -19.70
C ALA A 106 -15.32 -9.89 -19.99
N HIS A 107 -14.75 -9.33 -21.06
CA HIS A 107 -13.38 -9.59 -21.44
C HIS A 107 -12.47 -8.65 -20.65
N LEU A 108 -11.44 -9.21 -20.01
CA LEU A 108 -10.46 -8.47 -19.25
C LEU A 108 -9.11 -8.51 -19.97
N GLU A 109 -8.48 -7.34 -20.09
CA GLU A 109 -7.10 -7.20 -20.53
C GLU A 109 -6.34 -6.43 -19.44
N ILE A 110 -5.18 -6.94 -19.05
CA ILE A 110 -4.29 -6.31 -18.06
C ILE A 110 -2.95 -6.06 -18.76
N SER A 111 -2.55 -4.80 -18.85
CA SER A 111 -1.30 -4.34 -19.47
C SER A 111 -0.53 -3.40 -18.55
N ASP A 112 0.70 -3.05 -18.94
CA ASP A 112 1.54 -2.03 -18.28
C ASP A 112 1.72 -2.27 -16.77
N VAL A 113 1.95 -3.53 -16.41
CA VAL A 113 2.16 -3.97 -15.04
C VAL A 113 3.54 -3.56 -14.58
N ASP A 114 3.58 -2.81 -13.47
CA ASP A 114 4.80 -2.40 -12.78
C ASP A 114 4.75 -2.96 -11.35
N THR A 115 5.73 -3.79 -11.00
CA THR A 115 5.84 -4.43 -9.70
C THR A 115 7.02 -3.89 -8.91
N GLY A 116 6.89 -3.85 -7.59
CA GLY A 116 7.94 -3.40 -6.69
C GLY A 116 7.77 -4.07 -5.33
N SER A 117 8.74 -4.92 -4.98
CA SER A 117 8.69 -5.68 -3.73
C SER A 117 8.84 -4.77 -2.51
N PRO A 118 8.10 -5.05 -1.42
CA PRO A 118 8.24 -4.30 -0.19
C PRO A 118 9.60 -4.58 0.44
N PHE A 119 10.04 -3.66 1.28
CA PHE A 119 11.30 -3.81 2.01
C PHE A 119 11.07 -3.77 3.51
N LEU A 120 11.69 -4.71 4.22
CA LEU A 120 11.81 -4.72 5.67
C LEU A 120 13.28 -4.60 6.03
N VAL A 121 13.63 -3.52 6.71
CA VAL A 121 14.99 -3.29 7.19
C VAL A 121 15.29 -4.15 8.41
N ASP A 122 16.47 -4.76 8.45
CA ASP A 122 17.01 -5.35 9.67
C ASP A 122 17.54 -4.23 10.58
N THR A 123 16.82 -3.97 11.67
CA THR A 123 17.15 -2.89 12.59
C THR A 123 18.20 -3.28 13.65
N SER A 124 18.78 -4.49 13.57
CA SER A 124 19.83 -4.95 14.50
C SER A 124 21.25 -4.50 14.11
N GLY A 125 21.37 -3.83 12.97
CA GLY A 125 22.62 -3.37 12.39
C GLY A 125 23.29 -2.20 13.10
N TRP A 126 24.64 -2.12 13.03
CA TRP A 126 25.41 -1.06 13.70
C TRP A 126 25.06 0.34 13.20
N ALA A 127 24.67 0.48 11.92
CA ALA A 127 24.31 1.76 11.33
C ALA A 127 23.04 2.34 11.99
N VAL A 128 22.11 1.47 12.36
CA VAL A 128 20.86 1.82 13.03
C VAL A 128 21.15 2.40 14.42
N ASP A 129 22.07 1.79 15.16
CA ASP A 129 22.49 2.31 16.47
C ASP A 129 23.11 3.71 16.37
N VAL A 130 23.95 3.94 15.35
CA VAL A 130 24.56 5.25 15.09
C VAL A 130 23.49 6.30 14.79
N VAL A 131 22.54 5.99 13.90
CA VAL A 131 21.43 6.90 13.55
C VAL A 131 20.57 7.18 14.79
N LYS A 132 20.20 6.15 15.55
CA LYS A 132 19.40 6.33 16.78
C LYS A 132 20.12 7.20 17.80
N SER A 133 21.42 7.01 18.00
CA SER A 133 22.22 7.83 18.91
C SER A 133 22.27 9.29 18.46
N ALA A 134 22.51 9.54 17.17
CA ALA A 134 22.54 10.90 16.62
C ALA A 134 21.17 11.60 16.76
N MET A 135 20.08 10.89 16.52
CA MET A 135 18.73 11.43 16.73
C MET A 135 18.47 11.76 18.20
N ARG A 136 18.87 10.88 19.12
CA ARG A 136 18.72 11.13 20.56
C ARG A 136 19.50 12.36 21.02
N GLU A 137 20.73 12.53 20.52
CA GLU A 137 21.56 13.70 20.83
C GLU A 137 20.94 15.00 20.30
N ALA A 138 20.44 14.99 19.05
CA ALA A 138 19.90 16.19 18.42
C ALA A 138 18.53 16.63 18.98
N TRP A 139 17.64 15.68 19.30
CA TRP A 139 16.26 15.97 19.70
C TRP A 139 15.97 15.71 21.18
N GLY A 140 16.89 15.12 21.94
CA GLY A 140 16.73 14.83 23.37
C GLY A 140 15.63 13.81 23.71
N ASN A 141 15.14 13.07 22.72
CA ASN A 141 14.07 12.09 22.84
C ASN A 141 14.49 10.76 22.21
N GLU A 142 13.88 9.66 22.64
CA GLU A 142 14.12 8.35 22.03
C GLU A 142 13.51 8.31 20.61
N PRO A 143 14.29 7.96 19.58
CA PRO A 143 13.77 7.84 18.22
C PRO A 143 12.80 6.66 18.10
N LEU A 144 11.81 6.83 17.23
CA LEU A 144 10.79 5.82 16.94
C LEU A 144 11.06 5.21 15.57
N GLU A 145 11.09 3.88 15.51
CA GLU A 145 11.10 3.15 14.24
C GLU A 145 9.69 3.21 13.64
N THR A 146 9.61 3.57 12.36
CA THR A 146 8.34 3.80 11.67
C THR A 146 8.29 3.02 10.37
N GLY A 147 7.13 2.44 10.08
CA GLY A 147 6.79 2.01 8.73
C GLY A 147 6.42 3.19 7.83
N ILE A 148 6.46 2.96 6.52
CA ILE A 148 5.99 3.92 5.51
C ILE A 148 5.16 3.15 4.48
N GLY A 149 3.90 3.56 4.26
CA GLY A 149 2.99 2.92 3.28
C GLY A 149 3.23 3.32 1.82
N GLY A 150 4.22 4.17 1.57
CA GLY A 150 4.73 4.48 0.24
C GLY A 150 5.66 3.39 -0.30
N SER A 151 6.17 3.56 -1.52
CA SER A 151 7.18 2.64 -2.09
C SER A 151 8.40 3.42 -2.54
N ILE A 152 9.57 2.88 -2.24
CA ILE A 152 10.88 3.33 -2.75
C ILE A 152 11.56 2.09 -3.33
N PRO A 153 11.23 1.68 -4.58
CA PRO A 153 11.65 0.39 -5.14
C PRO A 153 13.17 0.18 -5.14
N PHE A 154 13.93 1.26 -5.30
CA PHE A 154 15.40 1.22 -5.28
C PHE A 154 15.99 0.58 -4.00
N ILE A 155 15.32 0.69 -2.86
CA ILE A 155 15.84 0.13 -1.60
C ILE A 155 15.80 -1.39 -1.60
N SER A 156 14.73 -2.00 -2.13
CA SER A 156 14.63 -3.46 -2.27
C SER A 156 15.73 -3.98 -3.19
N ASP A 157 15.93 -3.33 -4.34
CA ASP A 157 16.98 -3.69 -5.30
C ASP A 157 18.39 -3.59 -4.68
N LEU A 158 18.64 -2.52 -3.89
CA LEU A 158 19.95 -2.29 -3.27
C LEU A 158 20.31 -3.41 -2.29
N VAL A 159 19.33 -3.90 -1.53
CA VAL A 159 19.54 -4.98 -0.53
C VAL A 159 19.80 -6.31 -1.23
N GLU A 160 19.08 -6.60 -2.31
CA GLU A 160 19.30 -7.80 -3.11
C GLU A 160 20.70 -7.82 -3.72
N VAL A 161 21.15 -6.68 -4.26
CA VAL A 161 22.46 -6.56 -4.92
C VAL A 161 23.61 -6.47 -3.90
N PHE A 162 23.38 -5.87 -2.73
CA PHE A 162 24.40 -5.65 -1.70
C PHE A 162 23.93 -6.16 -0.32
N PRO A 163 23.83 -7.48 -0.11
CA PRO A 163 23.25 -8.05 1.11
C PRO A 163 24.06 -7.76 2.38
N GLU A 164 25.34 -7.45 2.24
CA GLU A 164 26.23 -7.09 3.36
C GLU A 164 26.19 -5.59 3.69
N ALA A 165 25.54 -4.77 2.85
CA ALA A 165 25.40 -3.35 3.12
C ALA A 165 24.37 -3.12 4.22
N GLN A 166 24.71 -2.21 5.14
CA GLN A 166 23.78 -1.73 6.16
C GLN A 166 22.98 -0.59 5.55
N ILE A 167 21.72 -0.87 5.21
CA ILE A 167 20.79 0.01 4.48
C ILE A 167 19.67 0.45 5.41
#